data_AF-A0A380BAJ1-F1
#
_entry.id   AF-A0A380BAJ1-F1
#
_cell.length_a   1.000
_cell.length_b   1.000
_cell.length_c   1.000
_cell.angle_alpha   90.00
_cell.angle_beta   90.00
_cell.angle_gamma   90.00
#
_symmetry.space_group_name_H-M   'P 1'
#
loop_
_entity.id
_entity.type
_entity.pdbx_description
1 polymer ?
#
loop_
_entity_poly.entity_id
_entity_poly.type
_entity_poly.pdbx_seq_one_letter_code
_entity_poly.pdbx_strand_id
1 'polypeptide(L)'
;MQMKLHYLKRSRDAENYDVKKGAVSMFKRKSKLKRIFDDKLRSLMTETRDEWEQAKFIENHLDDYDQEVFIRRKITESKHFYLYKEAKARNLGRD
;
A
#
# COMPACT_ATOMS: atom_id res chain seq x y z
N MET A 1 51.87 15.42 -19.26
CA MET A 1 50.58 16.00 -18.80
C MET A 1 49.39 15.03 -18.79
N GLN A 2 49.48 13.82 -19.36
CA GLN A 2 48.38 12.84 -19.46
C GLN A 2 48.01 12.14 -18.13
N MET A 3 48.94 11.97 -17.19
CA MET A 3 48.65 11.24 -15.93
C MET A 3 47.58 11.92 -15.07
N LYS A 4 47.62 13.25 -14.88
CA LYS A 4 46.65 13.96 -14.02
C LYS A 4 45.20 13.82 -14.49
N LEU A 5 44.97 13.72 -15.80
CA LEU A 5 43.63 13.53 -16.39
C LEU A 5 43.05 12.14 -16.06
N HIS A 6 43.90 11.10 -16.06
CA HIS A 6 43.46 9.74 -15.76
C HIS A 6 43.07 9.56 -14.27
N TYR A 7 43.79 10.22 -13.36
CA TYR A 7 43.44 10.25 -11.93
C TYR A 7 42.11 10.98 -11.67
N LEU A 8 41.90 12.15 -12.29
CA LEU A 8 40.64 12.88 -12.14
C LEU A 8 39.45 12.10 -12.69
N LYS A 9 39.61 11.43 -13.85
CA LYS A 9 38.53 10.64 -14.46
C LYS A 9 38.12 9.46 -13.56
N ARG A 10 39.12 8.71 -13.06
CA ARG A 10 38.89 7.56 -12.18
C ARG A 10 38.25 7.94 -10.83
N SER A 11 38.61 9.10 -10.26
CA SER A 11 37.98 9.59 -9.03
C SER A 11 36.50 9.95 -9.26
N ARG A 12 36.19 10.59 -10.39
CA ARG A 12 34.83 10.98 -10.78
C ARG A 12 33.93 9.78 -11.09
N ASP A 13 34.51 8.71 -11.65
CA ASP A 13 33.81 7.46 -11.93
C ASP A 13 33.49 6.69 -10.64
N ALA A 14 34.42 6.66 -9.68
CA ALA A 14 34.20 6.05 -8.36
C ALA A 14 33.12 6.79 -7.56
N GLU A 15 33.14 8.12 -7.58
CA GLU A 15 32.14 8.97 -6.92
C GLU A 15 30.75 8.80 -7.55
N ASN A 16 30.66 8.76 -8.89
CA ASN A 16 29.41 8.43 -9.60
C ASN A 16 28.89 7.04 -9.28
N TYR A 17 29.76 6.05 -9.12
CA TYR A 17 29.36 4.68 -8.80
C TYR A 17 28.73 4.59 -7.40
N ASP A 18 29.32 5.25 -6.40
CA ASP A 18 28.80 5.22 -5.04
C ASP A 18 27.46 5.96 -4.90
N VAL A 19 27.32 7.12 -5.56
CA VAL A 19 26.03 7.84 -5.64
C VAL A 19 24.95 6.99 -6.29
N LYS A 20 25.25 6.31 -7.40
CA LYS A 20 24.31 5.39 -8.06
C LYS A 20 23.95 4.21 -7.16
N LYS A 21 24.91 3.64 -6.45
CA LYS A 21 24.69 2.51 -5.52
C LYS A 21 23.81 2.92 -4.34
N GLY A 22 24.04 4.11 -3.78
CA GLY A 22 23.21 4.72 -2.74
C GLY A 22 21.78 4.95 -3.20
N ALA A 23 21.60 5.54 -4.39
CA ALA A 23 20.28 5.75 -4.99
C ALA A 23 19.52 4.42 -5.22
N VAL A 24 20.17 3.41 -5.82
CA VAL A 24 19.60 2.08 -6.02
C VAL A 24 19.17 1.42 -4.70
N SER A 25 19.97 1.56 -3.63
CA SER A 25 19.63 1.09 -2.29
C SER A 25 18.36 1.77 -1.75
N MET A 26 18.22 3.08 -1.92
CA MET A 26 17.02 3.83 -1.51
C MET A 26 15.77 3.42 -2.30
N PHE A 27 15.87 3.24 -3.62
CA PHE A 27 14.73 2.80 -4.44
C PHE A 27 14.27 1.36 -4.10
N LYS A 28 15.21 0.47 -3.77
CA LYS A 28 14.88 -0.90 -3.29
C LYS A 28 14.16 -0.86 -1.93
N ARG A 29 14.59 -0.01 -1.01
CA ARG A 29 13.91 0.16 0.29
C ARG A 29 12.50 0.73 0.12
N LYS A 30 12.35 1.75 -0.74
CA LYS A 30 11.06 2.38 -1.03
C LYS A 30 10.08 1.39 -1.67
N SER A 31 10.52 0.61 -2.66
CA SER A 31 9.68 -0.41 -3.31
C SER A 31 9.29 -1.53 -2.35
N LYS A 32 10.21 -2.00 -1.50
CA LYS A 32 9.90 -2.96 -0.43
C LYS A 32 8.84 -2.42 0.54
N LEU A 33 8.98 -1.16 0.96
CA LEU A 33 8.03 -0.53 1.87
C LEU A 33 6.64 -0.40 1.23
N LYS A 34 6.58 0.07 -0.03
CA LYS A 34 5.34 0.13 -0.80
C LYS A 34 4.64 -1.23 -0.82
N ARG A 35 5.37 -2.30 -1.16
CA ARG A 35 4.82 -3.66 -1.20
C ARG A 35 4.23 -4.09 0.14
N ILE A 36 4.93 -3.85 1.24
CA ILE A 36 4.43 -4.19 2.59
C ILE A 36 3.10 -3.49 2.89
N PHE A 37 2.96 -2.21 2.52
CA PHE A 37 1.71 -1.48 2.74
C PHE A 37 0.60 -1.90 1.79
N ASP A 38 0.93 -2.29 0.56
CA ASP A 38 -0.05 -2.83 -0.39
C ASP A 38 -0.57 -4.20 0.08
N ASP A 39 0.31 -5.05 0.62
CA ASP A 39 -0.08 -6.34 1.21
C ASP A 39 -0.97 -6.14 2.44
N LYS A 40 -0.61 -5.19 3.32
CA LYS A 40 -1.46 -4.81 4.47
C LYS A 40 -2.83 -4.28 4.03
N LEU A 41 -2.87 -3.49 2.96
CA LEU A 41 -4.13 -2.98 2.42
C LEU A 41 -5.02 -4.13 1.92
N ARG A 42 -4.44 -5.13 1.23
CA ARG A 42 -5.17 -6.33 0.79
C ARG A 42 -5.73 -7.14 1.97
N SER A 43 -4.93 -7.34 3.02
CA SER A 43 -5.40 -7.96 4.27
C SER A 43 -6.58 -7.21 4.86
N LEU A 44 -6.46 -5.89 5.02
CA LEU A 44 -7.50 -5.04 5.59
C LEU A 44 -8.79 -5.02 4.73
N MET A 45 -8.66 -5.08 3.41
CA MET A 45 -9.82 -5.20 2.50
C MET A 45 -10.58 -6.52 2.71
N THR A 46 -9.85 -7.60 3.02
CA THR A 46 -10.45 -8.91 3.30
C THR A 46 -11.16 -8.89 4.64
N GLU A 47 -10.49 -8.40 5.69
CA GLU A 47 -11.07 -8.26 7.03
C GLU A 47 -12.35 -7.41 7.01
N THR A 48 -12.30 -6.23 6.39
CA THR A 48 -13.47 -5.33 6.32
C THR A 48 -14.59 -5.86 5.43
N ARG A 49 -14.30 -6.72 4.45
CA ARG A 49 -15.32 -7.45 3.70
C ARG A 49 -16.08 -8.38 4.63
N ASP A 50 -15.35 -9.19 5.39
CA ASP A 50 -15.95 -10.19 6.28
C ASP A 50 -16.75 -9.50 7.41
N GLU A 51 -16.25 -8.39 7.96
CA GLU A 51 -16.99 -7.55 8.91
C GLU A 51 -18.28 -6.98 8.31
N TRP A 52 -18.24 -6.53 7.05
CA TRP A 52 -19.42 -6.01 6.37
C TRP A 52 -20.45 -7.10 6.08
N GLU A 53 -20.00 -8.29 5.67
CA GLU A 53 -20.84 -9.47 5.49
C GLU A 53 -21.50 -9.89 6.79
N GLN A 54 -20.75 -9.93 7.90
CA GLN A 54 -21.29 -10.20 9.22
C GLN A 54 -22.31 -9.15 9.65
N ALA A 55 -22.03 -7.85 9.46
CA ALA A 55 -22.96 -6.79 9.81
C ALA A 55 -24.27 -6.86 8.99
N LYS A 56 -24.19 -7.21 7.70
CA LYS A 56 -25.36 -7.47 6.85
C LYS A 56 -26.14 -8.69 7.35
N PHE A 57 -25.44 -9.77 7.71
CA PHE A 57 -26.07 -10.96 8.24
C PHE A 57 -26.87 -10.63 9.51
N ILE A 58 -26.27 -9.92 10.46
CA ILE A 58 -26.95 -9.52 11.71
C ILE A 58 -28.18 -8.65 11.41
N GLU A 59 -28.04 -7.61 10.57
CA GLU A 59 -29.16 -6.73 10.21
C GLU A 59 -30.33 -7.52 9.60
N ASN A 60 -30.04 -8.48 8.71
CA ASN A 60 -31.07 -9.27 8.03
C ASN A 60 -31.79 -10.29 8.92
N HIS A 61 -31.21 -10.64 10.08
CA HIS A 61 -31.77 -11.64 11.01
C HIS A 61 -32.36 -11.00 12.27
N LEU A 62 -32.44 -9.67 12.30
CA LEU A 62 -33.20 -8.96 13.33
C LEU A 62 -34.67 -8.95 12.96
N ASP A 63 -35.50 -9.44 13.89
CA ASP A 63 -36.96 -9.41 13.74
C ASP A 63 -37.50 -7.96 13.85
N ASP A 64 -36.87 -7.13 14.70
CA ASP A 64 -37.21 -5.73 14.91
C ASP A 64 -36.12 -4.79 14.39
N TYR A 65 -36.51 -3.60 13.93
CA TYR A 65 -35.55 -2.58 13.53
C TYR A 65 -34.71 -2.11 14.72
N ASP A 66 -33.39 -2.30 14.63
CA ASP A 66 -32.40 -1.75 15.55
C ASP A 66 -31.52 -0.71 14.84
N GLN A 67 -31.63 0.54 15.29
CA GLN A 67 -30.89 1.67 14.74
C GLN A 67 -29.36 1.52 14.89
N GLU A 68 -28.88 0.96 16.01
CA GLU A 68 -27.46 0.77 16.24
C GLU A 68 -26.87 -0.26 15.27
N VAL A 69 -27.64 -1.32 14.99
CA VAL A 69 -27.22 -2.34 14.03
C VAL A 69 -27.19 -1.78 12.60
N PHE A 70 -28.20 -1.00 12.23
CA PHE A 70 -28.21 -0.29 10.94
C PHE A 70 -27.00 0.66 10.80
N ILE A 71 -26.73 1.48 11.81
CA ILE A 71 -25.58 2.41 11.82
C ILE A 71 -24.27 1.64 11.73
N ARG A 72 -24.11 0.57 12.50
CA ARG A 72 -22.91 -0.28 12.48
C ARG A 72 -22.67 -0.86 11.10
N ARG A 73 -23.71 -1.35 10.43
CA ARG A 73 -23.61 -1.85 9.05
C ARG A 73 -23.22 -0.74 8.08
N LYS A 74 -23.76 0.48 8.22
CA LYS A 74 -23.36 1.62 7.38
C LYS A 74 -21.89 2.03 7.59
N ILE A 75 -21.39 1.95 8.81
CA ILE A 75 -19.98 2.21 9.12
C ILE A 75 -19.07 1.16 8.47
N THR A 76 -19.38 -0.14 8.62
CA THR A 76 -18.57 -1.22 8.03
C THR A 76 -18.62 -1.19 6.51
N GLU A 77 -19.79 -0.92 5.92
CA GLU A 77 -19.98 -0.69 4.49
C GLU A 77 -19.07 0.44 3.98
N SER A 78 -19.08 1.59 4.65
CA SER A 78 -18.28 2.75 4.28
C SER A 78 -16.77 2.48 4.35
N LYS A 79 -16.31 1.77 5.39
CA LYS A 79 -14.91 1.35 5.53
C LYS A 79 -14.49 0.44 4.39
N HIS A 80 -15.28 -0.59 4.10
CA HIS A 80 -15.02 -1.56 3.03
C HIS A 80 -14.87 -0.83 1.68
N PHE A 81 -15.86 -0.04 1.27
CA PHE A 81 -15.80 0.65 -0.02
C PHE A 81 -14.66 1.69 -0.13
N TYR A 82 -14.34 2.38 0.97
CA TYR A 82 -13.21 3.30 0.98
C TYR A 82 -11.89 2.61 0.64
N LEU A 83 -11.63 1.42 1.21
CA LEU A 83 -10.41 0.67 0.95
C LEU A 83 -10.32 0.17 -0.50
N TYR A 84 -11.45 -0.22 -1.11
CA TYR A 84 -11.49 -0.57 -2.54
C TYR A 84 -11.22 0.63 -3.44
N LYS A 85 -11.70 1.83 -3.07
CA LYS A 85 -11.36 3.08 -3.77
C LYS A 85 -9.86 3.37 -3.69
N GLU A 86 -9.26 3.18 -2.51
CA GLU A 86 -7.82 3.34 -2.31
C GLU A 86 -7.00 2.32 -3.11
N ALA A 87 -7.42 1.05 -3.13
CA ALA A 87 -6.77 0.00 -3.91
C ALA A 87 -6.81 0.30 -5.42
N LYS A 88 -7.93 0.85 -5.91
CA LYS A 88 -8.06 1.32 -7.28
C LYS A 88 -7.10 2.48 -7.58
N ALA A 89 -7.00 3.47 -6.68
CA ALA A 89 -6.05 4.57 -6.82
C ALA A 89 -4.58 4.09 -6.87
N ARG A 90 -4.28 2.98 -6.19
CA ARG A 90 -2.95 2.33 -6.18
C ARG A 90 -2.72 1.31 -7.29
N ASN A 91 -3.72 1.06 -8.16
CA ASN A 91 -3.70 0.04 -9.21
C ASN A 91 -3.40 -1.40 -8.71
N LEU A 92 -3.96 -1.81 -7.57
CA LEU A 92 -3.65 -3.10 -6.93
C LEU A 92 -4.47 -4.32 -7.43
N GLY A 93 -5.25 -4.16 -8.49
CA GLY A 93 -6.11 -5.21 -9.09
C GLY A 93 -5.81 -5.46 -10.57
N ARG A 94 -4.57 -5.22 -10.99
CA ARG A 94 -4.13 -5.34 -12.39
C ARG A 94 -2.91 -6.27 -12.40
N ASP A 95 -3.12 -7.46 -11.87
CA ASP A 95 -2.14 -8.54 -11.72
C ASP A 95 -2.61 -9.71 -12.59
#